data_AF-A0AAX4PHN9-F1
#
_entry.id   AF-A0AAX4PHN9-F1
#
_cell.length_a   1.000
_cell.length_b   1.000
_cell.length_c   1.000
_cell.angle_alpha   90.00
_cell.angle_beta   90.00
_cell.angle_gamma   90.00
#
_symmetry.space_group_name_H-M   'P 1'
#
loop_
_entity.id
_entity.type
_entity.pdbx_description
1 polymer ?
#
loop_
_entity_poly.entity_id
_entity_poly.type
_entity_poly.pdbx_seq_one_letter_code
_entity_poly.pdbx_strand_id
1 'polypeptide(L)' 'MSFWLGTFFFVLLECAFVAWVQLRRTTEKPLKHTIYGTAVFCCWVSWAMVYASQIHTALYVAPVPKTPE' A
#
# COMPACT_ATOMS: atom_id res chain seq x y z
N MET A 1 -0.14 -8.48 -11.84
CA MET A 1 -1.14 -7.69 -11.08
C MET A 1 -1.37 -6.39 -11.80
N SER A 2 -2.58 -5.83 -11.84
CA SER A 2 -2.82 -4.52 -12.48
C SER A 2 -2.66 -3.40 -11.44
N PHE A 3 -1.92 -2.34 -11.78
CA PHE A 3 -1.68 -1.18 -10.90
C PHE A 3 -2.98 -0.65 -10.29
N TRP A 4 -4.01 -0.54 -11.12
CA TRP A 4 -5.33 -0.05 -10.76
C TRP A 4 -6.02 -0.88 -9.67
N LEU A 5 -5.85 -2.20 -9.69
CA LEU A 5 -6.47 -3.09 -8.72
C LEU A 5 -5.88 -2.88 -7.32
N GLY A 6 -4.55 -2.75 -7.23
CA GLY A 6 -3.88 -2.51 -5.95
C GLY A 6 -4.19 -1.12 -5.39
N THR A 7 -4.17 -0.08 -6.24
CA THR A 7 -4.56 1.28 -5.83
C THR A 7 -6.00 1.32 -5.33
N PHE A 8 -6.93 0.64 -6.00
CA PHE A 8 -8.32 0.55 -5.54
C PHE A 8 -8.45 -0.10 -4.16
N PHE A 9 -7.65 -1.13 -3.87
CA PHE A 9 -7.66 -1.80 -2.57
C PHE A 9 -7.20 -0.87 -1.44
N PHE A 10 -6.15 -0.07 -1.68
CA PHE A 10 -5.68 0.92 -0.71
C PHE A 10 -6.68 2.05 -0.48
N VAL A 11 -7.38 2.51 -1.52
CA VAL A 11 -8.48 3.50 -1.38
C VAL A 11 -9.62 2.93 -0.54
N LEU A 12 -10.03 1.67 -0.77
CA LEU A 12 -11.05 1.02 0.07
C LEU A 12 -10.60 0.91 1.53
N LEU A 13 -9.34 0.58 1.76
CA LEU A 13 -8.77 0.50 3.11
C LEU A 13 -8.82 1.87 3.81
N GLU A 14 -8.45 2.94 3.11
CA GLU A 14 -8.54 4.31 3.62
C GLU A 14 -9.98 4.66 3.98
N CYS A 15 -10.94 4.45 3.07
CA CYS A 15 -12.36 4.69 3.33
C CYS A 15 -12.89 3.91 4.54
N ALA A 16 -12.48 2.65 4.70
CA ALA A 16 -12.85 1.83 5.86
C ALA A 16 -12.30 2.41 7.18
N PHE A 17 -11.06 2.90 7.18
CA PHE A 17 -10.47 3.57 8.34
C PHE A 17 -11.14 4.91 8.66
N VAL A 18 -11.46 5.72 7.66
CA VAL A 18 -12.22 6.97 7.85
C VAL A 18 -13.57 6.69 8.49
N ALA A 19 -14.32 5.71 7.97
CA ALA A 19 -15.61 5.31 8.51
C ALA A 19 -15.49 4.81 9.96
N TRP A 20 -14.48 3.97 10.24
CA TRP A 20 -14.22 3.45 11.59
C TRP A 20 -13.86 4.54 12.61
N VAL A 21 -13.02 5.50 12.22
CA VAL A 21 -12.64 6.65 13.06
C VAL A 21 -13.84 7.57 13.31
N GLN A 22 -14.68 7.81 12.31
CA GLN A 22 -15.89 8.61 12.48
C GLN A 22 -16.94 7.94 13.39
N LEU A 23 -17.06 6.61 13.30
CA LEU A 23 -17.96 5.82 14.14
C LEU A 23 -17.56 5.87 15.63
N ARG A 24 -16.26 6.02 15.95
CA ARG A 24 -15.81 6.19 17.34
C ARG A 24 -15.95 7.64 17.82
N ARG A 25 -16.73 7.85 18.88
CA ARG A 25 -16.75 9.11 19.65
C ARG A 25 -15.46 9.23 20.48
N THR A 26 -14.42 9.81 19.90
CA THR A 26 -13.19 10.20 20.60
C THR A 26 -12.96 11.70 20.44
N THR A 27 -12.39 12.37 21.45
CA THR A 27 -12.17 13.83 21.43
C THR A 27 -11.05 14.24 20.47
N GLU A 28 -10.16 13.31 20.12
CA GLU A 28 -8.99 13.49 19.25
C GLU A 28 -9.20 12.98 17.80
N LYS A 29 -10.43 13.09 17.28
CA LYS A 29 -10.80 12.64 15.92
C LYS A 29 -9.84 13.10 14.81
N PRO A 30 -9.46 14.39 14.69
CA PRO A 30 -8.66 14.84 13.55
C PRO A 30 -7.24 14.29 13.59
N LEU A 31 -6.62 14.21 14.77
CA LEU A 31 -5.26 13.69 14.92
C LEU A 31 -5.17 12.21 14.52
N LYS A 32 -6.12 11.38 14.99
CA LYS A 32 -6.15 9.95 14.65
C LYS A 32 -6.41 9.75 13.16
N HIS A 33 -7.33 10.50 12.57
CA HIS A 33 -7.61 10.43 11.15
C HIS A 33 -6.38 10.76 10.30
N THR A 34 -5.65 11.83 10.62
CA THR A 34 -4.44 12.22 9.90
C THR A 34 -3.35 11.16 10.01
N ILE A 35 -3.13 10.59 11.21
CA ILE A 35 -2.12 9.52 11.41
C ILE A 35 -2.47 8.28 10.59
N TYR A 36 -3.71 7.80 10.66
CA TYR A 36 -4.13 6.61 9.90
C TYR A 36 -4.08 6.86 8.38
N GLY A 37 -4.57 8.01 7.91
CA GLY A 37 -4.51 8.37 6.49
C GLY A 37 -3.07 8.44 5.98
N THR A 38 -2.17 9.09 6.73
CA THR A 38 -0.76 9.20 6.34
C THR A 38 -0.06 7.84 6.34
N ALA A 39 -0.37 6.96 7.31
CA ALA A 39 0.19 5.62 7.35
C ALA A 39 -0.24 4.76 6.15
N VAL A 40 -1.55 4.78 5.81
CA VAL A 40 -2.07 4.06 4.64
C VAL A 40 -1.46 4.60 3.34
N PHE A 41 -1.31 5.93 3.22
CA PHE A 41 -0.63 6.55 2.09
C PHE A 41 0.83 6.10 1.95
N CYS A 42 1.60 6.08 3.05
CA CYS A 42 2.98 5.58 3.04
C CYS A 42 3.06 4.11 2.61
N CYS A 43 2.13 3.27 3.09
CA CYS A 43 2.04 1.87 2.67
C CYS A 43 1.71 1.74 1.18
N TRP A 44 0.80 2.56 0.66
CA TRP A 44 0.47 2.59 -0.76
C TRP A 44 1.66 3.01 -1.62
N VAL A 45 2.39 4.06 -1.24
CA VAL A 45 3.59 4.54 -1.97
C VAL A 45 4.66 3.45 -2.01
N SER A 46 4.91 2.77 -0.89
CA SER A 46 5.88 1.68 -0.81
C SER A 46 5.53 0.53 -1.75
N TRP A 47 4.25 0.12 -1.76
CA TRP A 47 3.74 -0.89 -2.68
C TRP A 47 3.85 -0.45 -4.15
N ALA A 48 3.46 0.79 -4.45
CA ALA A 48 3.49 1.35 -5.80
C ALA A 48 4.91 1.37 -6.37
N MET A 49 5.92 1.71 -5.57
CA MET A 49 7.33 1.69 -5.99
C MET A 49 7.81 0.27 -6.31
N VAL A 50 7.53 -0.71 -5.45
CA VAL A 50 7.90 -2.11 -5.71
C VAL A 50 7.22 -2.61 -6.99
N TYR A 51 5.93 -2.33 -7.15
CA TYR A 51 5.18 -2.72 -8.33
C TYR A 51 5.72 -2.06 -9.62
N ALA A 52 6.00 -0.75 -9.58
CA ALA A 52 6.58 -0.02 -10.71
C ALA A 52 7.96 -0.56 -11.09
N SER A 53 8.75 -0.96 -10.10
CA SER A 53 10.07 -1.58 -10.34
C SER A 53 9.99 -2.92 -11.06
N GLN A 54 8.81 -3.57 -11.10
CA GLN A 54 8.60 -4.91 -11.66
C GLN A 54 7.76 -4.91 -12.96
N ILE A 55 7.09 -3.81 -13.32
CA ILE A 55 6.10 -3.82 -14.41
C ILE A 55 6.75 -3.74 -15.81
N HIS A 56 7.94 -3.14 -15.91
CA HIS A 56 8.69 -2.93 -17.15
C HIS A 56 10.19 -3.24 -16.99
N THR A 57 10.52 -4.30 -16.24
CA THR A 57 11.91 -4.74 -16.13
C THR A 57 12.45 -5.20 -17.48
N ALA A 58 13.30 -4.39 -18.10
CA ALA A 58 14.07 -4.75 -19.29
C ALA A 58 15.13 -5.83 -19.01
N LEU A 59 15.50 -6.01 -17.74
CA LEU A 59 16.43 -7.03 -17.24
C LEU A 59 15.69 -8.02 -16.35
N TYR A 60 15.35 -9.19 -16.90
CA TYR A 60 14.97 -10.34 -16.09
C TYR A 60 16.22 -10.88 -15.41
N VAL A 61 16.55 -10.37 -14.22
CA VAL A 61 17.52 -11.03 -13.34
C VAL A 61 16.81 -12.23 -12.73
N ALA A 62 16.78 -13.35 -13.46
CA ALA A 62 16.32 -14.61 -12.91
C ALA A 62 17.35 -15.07 -11.86
N PRO A 63 16.92 -15.54 -10.67
CA PRO A 63 17.84 -16.10 -9.70
C PRO A 63 18.54 -17.30 -10.34
N VAL A 64 19.87 -17.25 -10.48
CA VAL A 64 20.67 -18.38 -10.95
C VAL A 64 20.58 -19.46 -9.87
N PRO A 65 20.04 -20.66 -10.16
CA PRO A 65 20.01 -21.73 -9.20
C PRO A 65 21.45 -22.06 -8.81
N LYS A 66 21.74 -22.10 -7.51
CA LYS A 66 23.00 -22.67 -7.02
C LYS A 66 23.03 -24.13 -7.47
N THR A 67 23.93 -24.49 -8.39
CA THR A 67 24.23 -25.90 -8.69
C THR A 67 24.69 -26.55 -7.39
N PRO A 68 24.06 -27.65 -6.94
CA PRO A 68 24.56 -28.41 -5.82
C PRO A 68 25.89 -29.05 -6.26
N GLU A 69 26.96 -28.65 -5.59
CA GLU A 69 28.27 -29.29 -5.61
C GLU A 69 28.27 -30.61 -4.80
#